data_AF-A0A1J3JGQ5-F1
#
_entry.id   AF-A0A1J3JGQ5-F1
#
_cell.length_a   1.000
_cell.length_b   1.000
_cell.length_c   1.000
_cell.angle_alpha   90.00
_cell.angle_beta   90.00
_cell.angle_gamma   90.00
#
_symmetry.space_group_name_H-M   'P 1'
#
loop_
_entity.id
_entity.type
_entity.pdbx_description
1 polymer ?
#
loop_
_entity_poly.entity_id
_entity_poly.type
_entity_poly.pdbx_seq_one_letter_code
_entity_poly.pdbx_strand_id
1 'polypeptide(L)'
;FMVVVMMDYSLYLMGVNLSDKDVESCSIKRQSKLICPGSDQIEVSKVFHCDGLLLCVSKDHKRVVVWNPYSGKPLWIELTHELKRGTRSSYALGYDKSSNSH
;
A
#
# COMPACT_ATOMS: atom_id res chain seq x y z
N PHE A 1 8.31 6.24 -14.40
CA PHE A 1 7.78 5.04 -13.71
C PHE A 1 7.12 5.45 -12.39
N MET A 2 6.39 4.54 -11.73
CA MET A 2 5.71 4.82 -10.45
C MET A 2 6.50 4.22 -9.28
N VAL A 3 6.49 4.94 -8.16
CA VAL A 3 7.14 4.52 -6.92
C VAL A 3 6.16 4.71 -5.78
N VAL A 4 6.17 3.78 -4.84
CA VAL A 4 5.40 3.87 -3.60
C VAL A 4 6.36 4.33 -2.52
N VAL A 5 6.03 5.43 -1.86
CA VAL A 5 6.90 6.06 -0.86
C VAL A 5 6.14 6.18 0.45
N MET A 6 6.73 5.69 1.54
CA MET A 6 6.22 5.87 2.89
C MET A 6 6.93 7.08 3.52
N MET A 7 6.17 8.08 3.94
CA MET A 7 6.67 9.28 4.63
C MET A 7 5.76 9.59 5.80
N ASP A 8 6.32 9.70 7.00
CA ASP A 8 5.58 9.99 8.23
C ASP A 8 4.33 9.11 8.40
N TYR A 9 4.54 7.78 8.31
CA TYR A 9 3.48 6.76 8.34
C TYR A 9 2.39 6.91 7.27
N SER A 10 2.52 7.82 6.32
CA SER A 10 1.59 7.98 5.20
C SER A 10 2.17 7.33 3.94
N LEU A 11 1.31 6.64 3.18
CA LEU A 11 1.71 6.00 1.92
C LEU A 11 1.31 6.86 0.73
N TYR A 12 2.29 7.17 -0.13
CA TYR A 12 2.13 8.01 -1.30
C TYR A 12 2.50 7.27 -2.57
N LEU A 13 1.73 7.56 -3.62
CA LEU A 13 2.06 7.19 -4.98
C LEU A 13 2.77 8.36 -5.64
N MET A 14 4.02 8.14 -6.03
CA MET A 14 4.86 9.14 -6.68
C MET A 14 5.12 8.72 -8.12
N GLY A 15 4.82 9.61 -9.06
CA GLY A 15 5.26 9.48 -10.44
C GLY A 15 6.65 10.08 -10.56
N VAL A 16 7.59 9.28 -11.04
CA VAL A 16 8.97 9.71 -11.32
C VAL A 16 9.16 9.73 -12.83
N ASN A 17 9.43 10.90 -13.37
CA ASN A 17 9.87 11.07 -14.75
C ASN A 17 11.39 11.28 -14.74
N LEU A 18 12.14 10.36 -15.36
CA LEU A 18 13.57 10.50 -15.57
C LEU A 18 13.82 10.74 -17.05
N SER A 19 14.45 11.87 -17.36
CA SER A 19 14.87 12.24 -18.71
C SER A 19 16.36 12.00 -18.85
N ASP A 20 16.74 11.28 -19.90
CA ASP A 20 18.13 10.87 -20.13
C ASP A 20 19.02 12.00 -20.71
N LYS A 21 18.41 13.10 -21.17
CA LYS A 21 19.11 14.16 -21.93
C LYS A 21 19.26 15.47 -21.18
N ASP A 22 18.40 15.73 -20.19
CA ASP A 22 18.38 16.97 -19.43
C ASP A 22 18.03 16.67 -17.97
N VAL A 23 18.95 16.97 -17.05
CA VAL A 23 18.73 16.76 -15.60
C VAL A 23 17.58 17.64 -15.08
N GLU A 24 17.39 18.82 -15.69
CA GLU A 24 16.34 19.78 -15.34
C GLU A 24 14.92 19.32 -15.70
N SER A 25 14.74 18.30 -16.55
CA SER A 25 13.41 17.76 -16.88
C SER A 25 13.00 16.54 -16.04
N CYS A 26 13.89 16.06 -15.16
CA CYS A 26 13.53 15.06 -14.16
C CYS A 26 12.52 15.65 -13.18
N SER A 27 11.42 14.94 -12.92
CA SER A 27 10.42 15.42 -11.96
C SER A 27 9.82 14.29 -11.14
N ILE A 28 9.52 14.61 -9.88
CA ILE A 28 8.78 13.76 -8.97
C ILE A 28 7.45 14.46 -8.70
N LYS A 29 6.34 13.79 -9.00
CA LYS A 29 5.00 14.32 -8.80
C LYS A 29 4.20 13.37 -7.92
N ARG A 30 3.59 13.90 -6.85
CA ARG A 30 2.65 13.13 -6.02
C ARG A 30 1.37 12.90 -6.81
N GLN A 31 1.10 11.63 -7.12
CA GLN A 31 -0.10 11.20 -7.83
C GLN A 31 -1.27 11.01 -6.88
N SER A 32 -1.04 10.31 -5.76
CA SER A 32 -2.09 10.05 -4.77
C SER A 32 -1.52 9.74 -3.39
N LYS A 33 -2.42 9.73 -2.40
CA LYS A 33 -2.17 9.28 -1.03
C LYS A 33 -3.17 8.16 -0.72
N LEU A 34 -2.73 7.12 -0.02
CA LEU A 34 -3.64 6.09 0.48
C LEU A 34 -4.53 6.69 1.59
N ILE A 35 -5.84 6.62 1.41
CA ILE A 35 -6.87 7.14 2.34
C ILE A 35 -7.80 6.01 2.77
N CYS A 36 -8.26 6.03 4.03
CA CYS A 36 -9.18 5.03 4.58
C CYS A 36 -10.64 5.51 4.44
N PRO A 37 -11.60 4.65 4.04
CA PRO A 37 -13.01 4.97 4.16
C PRO A 37 -13.34 5.30 5.63
N GLY A 38 -14.00 6.45 5.85
CA GLY A 38 -14.38 6.90 7.21
C GLY A 38 -13.24 7.49 8.05
N SER A 39 -12.02 7.60 7.51
CA SER A 39 -10.93 8.35 8.14
C SER A 39 -9.93 8.84 7.11
N ASP A 40 -9.68 10.15 7.07
CA ASP A 40 -8.74 10.75 6.13
C ASP A 40 -7.28 10.32 6.35
N GLN A 41 -7.01 9.56 7.41
CA GLN A 41 -5.67 9.12 7.78
C GLN A 41 -5.64 7.64 8.14
N ILE A 42 -4.89 6.87 7.36
CA ILE A 42 -4.30 5.62 7.83
C ILE A 42 -2.81 5.86 8.07
N GLU A 43 -2.37 5.58 9.30
CA GLU A 43 -0.95 5.46 9.60
C GLU A 43 -0.48 4.03 9.31
N VAL A 44 0.37 3.87 8.31
CA VAL A 44 0.95 2.61 7.84
C VAL A 44 2.30 2.40 8.52
N SER A 45 2.49 1.24 9.15
CA SER A 45 3.76 0.84 9.76
C SER A 45 4.62 -0.06 8.89
N LYS A 46 3.99 -0.86 8.00
CA LYS A 46 4.68 -1.81 7.12
C LYS A 46 4.00 -1.91 5.77
N VAL A 47 4.79 -2.13 4.73
CA VAL A 47 4.32 -2.36 3.36
C VAL A 47 5.06 -3.55 2.77
N PHE A 48 4.32 -4.49 2.20
CA PHE A 48 4.85 -5.64 1.46
C PHE A 48 4.34 -5.60 0.03
N HIS A 49 5.19 -5.91 -0.95
CA HIS A 49 4.79 -5.96 -2.36
C HIS A 49 4.66 -7.42 -2.82
N CYS A 50 3.69 -7.70 -3.69
CA CYS A 50 3.48 -9.00 -4.31
C CYS A 50 2.77 -8.81 -5.65
N ASP A 51 3.45 -9.07 -6.77
CA ASP A 51 2.89 -9.06 -8.14
C ASP A 51 2.01 -7.83 -8.47
N GLY A 52 2.47 -6.64 -8.08
CA GLY A 52 1.76 -5.37 -8.32
C GLY A 52 0.68 -5.02 -7.29
N LEU A 53 0.44 -5.89 -6.30
CA LEU A 53 -0.34 -5.60 -5.10
C LEU A 53 0.58 -5.15 -3.96
N LEU A 54 0.01 -4.33 -3.09
CA LEU A 54 0.63 -3.90 -1.85
C LEU A 54 -0.22 -4.35 -0.67
N LEU A 55 0.44 -4.97 0.31
CA LEU A 55 -0.12 -5.23 1.62
C LEU A 55 0.39 -4.17 2.59
N CYS A 56 -0.50 -3.31 3.07
CA CYS A 56 -0.17 -2.23 4.01
C CYS A 56 -0.74 -2.58 5.38
N VAL A 57 0.08 -2.51 6.42
CA VAL A 57 -0.32 -2.79 7.81
C VAL A 57 -0.41 -1.48 8.56
N SER A 58 -1.54 -1.24 9.23
CA SER A 58 -1.70 -0.04 10.07
C SER A 58 -0.77 -0.05 11.27
N LYS A 59 -0.47 1.12 11.82
CA LYS A 59 0.41 1.30 12.99
C LYS A 59 -0.20 0.75 14.28
N ASP A 60 -1.53 0.78 14.40
CA ASP A 60 -2.25 0.16 15.51
C ASP A 60 -2.35 -1.37 15.37
N HIS A 61 -1.91 -1.94 14.24
CA HIS A 61 -2.00 -3.36 13.91
C HIS A 61 -3.44 -3.92 13.93
N LYS A 62 -4.46 -3.06 13.83
CA LYS A 62 -5.87 -3.46 13.79
C LYS A 62 -6.41 -3.58 12.37
N ARG A 63 -5.69 -3.05 11.38
CA ARG A 63 -6.16 -2.97 9.99
C ARG A 63 -5.06 -3.34 9.02
N VAL A 64 -5.47 -4.02 7.96
CA VAL A 64 -4.62 -4.36 6.82
C VAL A 64 -5.32 -3.89 5.56
N VAL A 65 -4.54 -3.36 4.61
CA VAL A 65 -5.05 -2.89 3.33
C VAL A 65 -4.35 -3.64 2.23
N VAL A 66 -5.13 -4.24 1.33
CA VAL A 66 -4.62 -4.75 0.05
C VAL A 66 -4.91 -3.68 -1.00
N TRP A 67 -3.88 -3.09 -1.56
CA TRP A 67 -4.01 -1.99 -2.50
C TRP A 67 -3.29 -2.30 -3.80
N ASN A 68 -4.01 -2.16 -4.93
CA ASN A 68 -3.42 -2.13 -6.24
C ASN A 68 -3.24 -0.66 -6.67
N PRO A 69 -2.00 -0.15 -6.77
CA PRO A 69 -1.74 1.24 -7.14
C PRO A 69 -2.23 1.62 -8.54
N TYR A 70 -2.43 0.65 -9.44
CA TYR A 70 -2.86 0.88 -10.81
C TYR A 70 -4.38 0.95 -10.95
N SER A 71 -5.12 0.10 -10.21
CA SER A 71 -6.58 0.13 -10.25
C SER A 71 -7.21 1.08 -9.23
N GLY A 72 -6.41 1.58 -8.29
CA GLY A 72 -6.81 2.62 -7.33
C GLY A 72 -7.82 2.17 -6.27
N LYS A 73 -8.21 0.89 -6.23
CA LYS A 73 -9.19 0.35 -5.28
C LYS A 73 -8.50 -0.37 -4.12
N PRO A 74 -8.43 0.24 -2.92
CA PRO A 74 -7.96 -0.46 -1.73
C PRO A 74 -9.06 -1.35 -1.13
N LEU A 75 -8.70 -2.58 -0.78
CA LEU A 75 -9.50 -3.50 0.03
C LEU A 75 -9.05 -3.41 1.49
N TRP A 76 -10.00 -3.13 2.38
CA TRP A 76 -9.76 -2.94 3.81
C TRP A 76 -10.17 -4.19 4.57
N ILE A 77 -9.28 -4.66 5.44
CA ILE A 77 -9.50 -5.83 6.29
C ILE A 77 -9.28 -5.38 7.72
N GLU A 78 -10.37 -5.32 8.49
CA GLU A 78 -10.30 -5.10 9.93
C GLU A 78 -9.99 -6.44 10.63
N LEU A 79 -8.98 -6.43 11.48
CA LEU A 79 -8.58 -7.60 12.25
C LEU A 79 -9.46 -7.65 13.49
N THR A 80 -10.20 -8.74 13.65
CA THR A 80 -11.16 -8.95 14.73
C THR A 80 -10.53 -9.19 16.10
N HIS A 81 -9.23 -9.45 16.15
CA HIS A 81 -8.51 -9.72 17.39
C HIS A 81 -7.65 -8.53 17.79
N GLU A 82 -7.79 -8.09 19.04
CA GLU A 82 -6.87 -7.11 19.63
C GLU A 82 -5.47 -7.73 19.69
N LEU A 83 -4.65 -7.38 18.72
CA LEU A 83 -3.25 -7.74 18.75
C LEU A 83 -2.62 -7.07 19.96
N LYS A 84 -2.28 -7.85 20.99
CA LYS A 84 -1.63 -7.33 22.20
C LYS A 84 -0.38 -6.55 21.78
N ARG A 85 -0.22 -5.33 22.24
CA ARG A 85 0.94 -4.48 21.96
C ARG A 85 2.23 -5.28 22.21
N GLY A 86 3.04 -5.49 21.16
CA GLY A 86 4.27 -6.30 21.23
C GLY A 86 4.19 -7.72 20.66
N THR A 87 2.99 -8.21 20.29
CA THR A 87 2.89 -9.47 19.53
C THR A 87 3.29 -9.26 18.07
N ARG A 88 4.13 -10.16 17.54
CA ARG A 88 4.48 -10.20 16.11
C ARG A 88 3.36 -10.91 15.35
N SER A 89 2.61 -10.16 14.55
CA SER A 89 1.79 -10.75 13.48
C SER A 89 2.54 -10.75 12.17
N SER A 90 2.43 -11.89 11.48
CA SER A 90 2.87 -12.07 10.10
C SER A 90 1.65 -12.12 9.20
N TYR A 91 1.77 -11.53 8.02
CA TYR A 91 0.73 -11.56 7.00
C TYR A 91 1.34 -12.07 5.71
N ALA A 92 0.58 -12.82 4.93
CA ALA A 92 0.97 -13.32 3.62
C ALA A 92 -0.10 -12.97 2.60
N LEU A 93 0.34 -12.60 1.40
CA LEU A 93 -0.52 -12.54 0.22
C LEU A 93 -0.32 -13.83 -0.57
N GLY A 94 -1.43 -14.41 -1.00
CA GLY A 94 -1.46 -15.60 -1.84
C GLY A 94 -2.65 -15.51 -2.78
N TYR A 95 -2.61 -16.32 -3.83
CA TYR A 95 -3.71 -16.46 -4.77
C TYR A 95 -4.06 -17.94 -4.88
N ASP A 96 -5.36 -18.23 -5.00
CA ASP A 96 -5.82 -19.57 -5.30
C ASP A 96 -5.81 -19.79 -6.81
N LYS A 97 -5.27 -20.92 -7.26
CA LYS A 97 -5.33 -21.37 -8.65
C LYS A 97 -6.49 -22.36 -8.78
N SER A 98 -7.71 -21.97 -8.40
CA SER A 98 -8.87 -22.80 -8.73
C SER A 98 -9.10 -22.75 -10.23
N SER A 99 -9.05 -23.91 -10.89
CA SER A 99 -9.26 -24.08 -12.33
C SER A 99 -10.73 -23.93 -12.76
N ASN A 100 -11.59 -23.36 -11.93
CA ASN A 100 -13.01 -23.19 -12.25
C ASN A 100 -13.28 -21.75 -12.67
N SER A 101 -12.87 -21.43 -13.89
CA SER A 101 -13.53 -20.40 -14.69
C SER A 101 -14.93 -20.89 -15.05
N HIS A 102 -15.96 -20.25 -14.53
CA HIS A 102 -17.30 -20.29 -15.12
C HIS A 102 -17.42 -19.23 -16.21
#